data_AF-A0A0L0LLU3-F1
#
_entry.id   AF-A0A0L0LLU3-F1
#
_cell.length_a   1.000
_cell.length_b   1.000
_cell.length_c   1.000
_cell.angle_alpha   90.00
_cell.angle_beta   90.00
_cell.angle_gamma   90.00
#
_symmetry.space_group_name_H-M   'P 1'
#
loop_
_entity.id
_entity.type
_entity.pdbx_description
1 polymer ?
#
loop_
_entity_poly.entity_id
_entity_poly.type
_entity_poly.pdbx_seq_one_letter_code
_entity_poly.pdbx_strand_id
1 'polypeptide(L)'
;MIISQNARGHVRKGHLTGFTLIELLVVIAIIGVLSSVVLASLNTARNKGTDASIKSNLSESRAQAELYYDANGNSYAGVCGTTAANGVKTINASVVAAKQAYDGGTSITVNGAGGATAATCNATAAGWAAEAPLKTSGAGLFCVDSTGVTATTSASTLASSADVTCN
;
A
#
# COMPACT_ATOMS: atom_id res chain seq x y z
N MET A 1 37.18 -40.45 70.61
CA MET A 1 37.42 -39.07 70.11
C MET A 1 37.44 -39.15 68.59
N ILE A 2 36.66 -38.49 67.73
CA ILE A 2 35.59 -37.48 67.77
C ILE A 2 34.85 -37.65 66.42
N ILE A 3 33.52 -37.80 66.48
CA ILE A 3 32.47 -37.40 65.52
C ILE A 3 32.90 -36.61 64.25
N SER A 4 32.35 -36.97 63.08
CA SER A 4 31.97 -35.97 62.05
C SER A 4 30.86 -36.45 61.09
N GLN A 5 29.64 -36.09 61.50
CA GLN A 5 28.38 -35.81 60.80
C GLN A 5 28.23 -36.06 59.28
N ASN A 6 27.23 -36.89 58.96
CA ASN A 6 26.61 -37.10 57.65
C ASN A 6 25.72 -35.88 57.28
N ALA A 7 26.05 -35.17 56.19
CA ALA A 7 25.28 -34.02 55.71
C ALA A 7 23.97 -34.48 55.03
N ARG A 8 22.85 -34.40 55.75
CA ARG A 8 21.51 -34.59 55.19
C ARG A 8 21.06 -33.33 54.47
N GLY A 9 21.10 -33.35 53.13
CA GLY A 9 20.55 -32.31 52.27
C GLY A 9 19.02 -32.21 52.43
N HIS A 10 18.55 -31.05 52.87
CA HIS A 10 17.13 -30.73 53.05
C HIS A 10 16.53 -30.33 51.70
N VAL A 11 15.78 -31.23 51.05
CA VAL A 11 15.01 -30.92 49.83
C VAL A 11 13.83 -30.02 50.21
N ARG A 12 13.89 -28.73 49.85
CA ARG A 12 12.76 -27.80 50.03
C ARG A 12 11.66 -28.17 49.02
N LYS A 13 10.52 -28.66 49.50
CA LYS A 13 9.30 -28.82 48.68
C LYS A 13 8.80 -27.42 48.31
N GLY A 14 9.06 -26.99 47.07
CA GLY A 14 8.42 -25.81 46.52
C GLY A 14 6.90 -26.03 46.43
N HIS A 15 6.11 -25.12 46.97
CA HIS A 15 4.67 -25.12 46.78
C HIS A 15 4.38 -24.85 45.31
N LEU A 16 3.87 -25.85 44.59
CA LEU A 16 3.28 -25.65 43.27
C LEU A 16 1.91 -25.01 43.48
N THR A 17 1.83 -23.69 43.39
CA THR A 17 0.57 -22.96 43.34
C THR A 17 -0.05 -23.19 41.97
N GLY A 18 -1.14 -23.96 41.92
CA GLY A 18 -1.92 -24.15 40.68
C GLY A 18 -2.80 -22.94 40.39
N PHE A 19 -2.91 -22.55 39.12
CA PHE A 19 -3.89 -21.57 38.66
C PHE A 19 -5.30 -22.17 38.75
N THR A 20 -6.28 -21.37 39.16
CA THR A 20 -7.67 -21.80 39.16
C THR A 20 -8.24 -21.76 37.74
N LEU A 21 -9.19 -22.66 37.45
CA LEU A 21 -9.89 -22.68 36.16
C LEU A 21 -10.63 -21.36 35.88
N ILE A 22 -11.13 -20.71 36.94
CA ILE A 22 -11.83 -19.42 36.82
C ILE A 22 -10.87 -18.27 36.47
N GLU A 23 -9.64 -18.29 37.00
CA GLU A 23 -8.60 -17.31 36.64
C GLU A 23 -8.22 -17.42 35.16
N LEU A 24 -8.10 -18.62 34.62
CA LEU A 24 -7.83 -18.77 33.18
C LEU A 24 -9.04 -18.39 32.32
N LEU A 25 -10.26 -18.69 32.78
CA LEU A 25 -11.48 -18.38 32.04
C LEU A 25 -11.71 -16.87 31.92
N VAL A 26 -11.50 -16.09 32.99
CA VAL A 26 -11.66 -14.63 32.92
C VAL A 26 -10.60 -13.98 32.04
N VAL A 27 -9.37 -14.51 32.02
CA VAL A 27 -8.29 -13.95 31.20
C VAL A 27 -8.57 -14.11 29.71
N ILE A 28 -8.99 -15.30 29.27
CA ILE A 28 -9.33 -15.50 27.86
C ILE A 28 -10.57 -14.69 27.45
N ALA A 29 -11.51 -14.46 28.38
CA ALA A 29 -12.66 -13.60 28.15
C ALA A 29 -12.23 -12.14 27.91
N ILE A 30 -11.34 -11.60 28.74
CA ILE A 30 -10.83 -10.22 28.59
C ILE A 30 -10.00 -10.08 27.31
N ILE A 31 -9.11 -11.03 27.02
CA ILE A 31 -8.32 -11.03 25.77
C ILE A 31 -9.23 -11.09 24.54
N GLY A 32 -10.32 -11.87 24.60
CA GLY A 32 -11.33 -11.93 23.54
C GLY A 32 -11.97 -10.57 23.25
N VAL A 33 -12.39 -9.85 24.29
CA VAL A 33 -12.97 -8.51 24.13
C VAL A 33 -11.95 -7.52 23.56
N LEU A 34 -10.75 -7.45 24.14
CA LEU A 34 -9.73 -6.49 23.73
C LEU A 34 -9.22 -6.76 22.30
N SER A 35 -9.04 -8.03 21.92
CA SER A 35 -8.54 -8.41 20.59
C SER A 35 -9.50 -8.00 19.46
N SER A 36 -10.82 -8.05 19.69
CA SER A 36 -11.82 -7.67 18.68
C SER A 36 -11.72 -6.19 18.27
N VAL A 37 -11.55 -5.29 19.24
CA VAL A 37 -11.44 -3.84 19.00
C VAL A 37 -10.10 -3.50 18.32
N VAL A 38 -9.02 -4.14 18.75
CA VAL A 38 -7.68 -3.95 18.16
C VAL A 38 -7.67 -4.41 16.70
N LEU A 39 -8.27 -5.54 16.37
CA LEU A 39 -8.29 -6.05 15.00
C LEU A 39 -9.02 -5.11 14.03
N ALA A 40 -10.15 -4.53 14.46
CA ALA A 40 -10.89 -3.57 13.65
C ALA A 40 -10.05 -2.32 13.35
N SER A 41 -9.41 -1.75 14.36
CA SER A 41 -8.56 -0.56 14.20
C SER A 41 -7.32 -0.84 13.33
N LEU A 42 -6.70 -2.02 13.48
CA LEU A 42 -5.55 -2.43 12.68
C LEU A 42 -5.91 -2.56 11.20
N ASN A 43 -7.08 -3.09 10.87
CA ASN A 43 -7.49 -3.24 9.46
C ASN A 43 -7.64 -1.89 8.77
N THR A 44 -8.24 -0.90 9.45
CA THR A 44 -8.32 0.48 8.95
C THR A 44 -6.93 1.11 8.78
N ALA A 45 -6.04 0.93 9.76
CA ALA A 45 -4.67 1.46 9.69
C ALA A 45 -3.88 0.85 8.52
N ARG A 46 -4.01 -0.47 8.30
CA ARG A 46 -3.38 -1.17 7.15
C ARG A 46 -3.86 -0.60 5.82
N ASN A 47 -5.17 -0.40 5.64
CA ASN A 47 -5.71 0.17 4.40
C ASN A 47 -5.18 1.59 4.15
N LYS A 48 -5.11 2.44 5.18
CA LYS A 48 -4.51 3.78 5.06
C LYS A 48 -3.02 3.73 4.72
N GLY A 49 -2.28 2.74 5.24
CA GLY A 49 -0.88 2.50 4.87
C GLY A 49 -0.74 2.09 3.40
N THR A 50 -1.62 1.22 2.92
CA THR A 50 -1.69 0.86 1.49
C THR A 50 -2.00 2.09 0.63
N ASP A 51 -2.93 2.94 1.05
CA ASP A 51 -3.25 4.19 0.34
C ASP A 51 -2.04 5.13 0.25
N ALA A 52 -1.26 5.23 1.31
CA ALA A 52 -0.01 6.02 1.30
C ALA A 52 1.02 5.45 0.31
N SER A 53 1.13 4.12 0.23
CA SER A 53 1.98 3.45 -0.77
C SER A 53 1.51 3.72 -2.20
N ILE A 54 0.20 3.63 -2.47
CA ILE A 54 -0.39 3.96 -3.77
C ILE A 54 -0.07 5.41 -4.18
N LYS A 55 -0.27 6.36 -3.25
CA LYS A 55 0.02 7.78 -3.48
C LYS A 55 1.50 8.03 -3.74
N SER A 56 2.39 7.35 -3.00
CA SER A 56 3.84 7.45 -3.18
C SER A 56 4.27 6.93 -4.55
N ASN A 57 3.80 5.74 -4.94
CA ASN A 57 4.11 5.14 -6.23
C ASN A 57 3.68 6.08 -7.37
N LEU A 58 2.47 6.61 -7.33
CA LEU A 58 2.02 7.56 -8.36
C LEU A 58 2.82 8.88 -8.33
N SER A 59 3.17 9.40 -7.16
CA SER A 59 3.94 10.64 -7.06
C SER A 59 5.35 10.52 -7.66
N GLU A 60 5.97 9.35 -7.58
CA GLU A 60 7.28 9.06 -8.20
C GLU A 60 7.24 9.14 -9.73
N SER A 61 6.07 8.90 -10.35
CA SER A 61 5.86 9.00 -11.79
C SER A 61 6.25 10.38 -12.35
N ARG A 62 6.17 11.47 -11.57
CA ARG A 62 6.54 12.81 -12.07
C ARG A 62 8.00 12.93 -12.45
N ALA A 63 8.90 12.54 -11.54
CA ALA A 63 10.32 12.60 -11.81
C ALA A 63 10.70 11.66 -12.96
N GLN A 64 10.14 10.45 -12.97
CA GLN A 64 10.41 9.48 -14.03
C GLN A 64 9.86 9.92 -15.39
N ALA A 65 8.70 10.57 -15.43
CA ALA A 65 8.13 11.09 -16.67
C ALA A 65 8.97 12.23 -17.25
N GLU A 66 9.53 13.12 -16.41
CA GLU A 66 10.41 14.19 -16.87
C GLU A 66 11.70 13.62 -17.48
N LEU A 67 12.31 12.62 -16.83
CA LEU A 67 13.47 11.91 -17.39
C LEU A 67 13.13 11.26 -18.74
N TYR A 68 11.94 10.66 -18.85
CA TYR A 68 11.47 10.08 -20.11
C TYR A 68 11.24 11.16 -21.18
N TYR A 69 10.69 12.32 -20.80
CA TYR A 69 10.44 13.45 -21.71
C TYR A 69 11.72 13.92 -22.37
N ASP A 70 12.78 14.15 -21.59
CA ASP A 70 14.11 14.52 -22.09
C ASP A 70 14.70 13.43 -23.00
N ALA A 71 14.56 12.17 -22.59
CA ALA A 71 15.06 11.04 -23.35
C ALA A 71 14.28 10.77 -24.65
N ASN A 72 13.04 11.21 -24.75
CA ASN A 72 12.13 10.96 -25.87
C ASN A 72 11.97 12.17 -26.80
N GLY A 73 12.95 13.08 -26.82
CA GLY A 73 12.94 14.24 -27.70
C GLY A 73 11.86 15.25 -27.35
N ASN A 74 11.72 15.56 -26.05
CA ASN A 74 10.78 16.54 -25.52
C ASN A 74 9.32 16.14 -25.76
N SER A 75 9.01 14.86 -25.52
CA SER A 75 7.67 14.30 -25.72
C SER A 75 7.29 13.25 -24.67
N TYR A 76 6.10 13.38 -24.10
CA TYR A 76 5.52 12.37 -23.22
C TYR A 76 4.89 11.18 -23.95
N ALA A 77 4.91 11.17 -25.29
CA ALA A 77 4.31 10.11 -26.08
C ALA A 77 4.92 8.73 -25.71
N GLY A 78 4.06 7.80 -25.31
CA GLY A 78 4.48 6.45 -24.90
C GLY A 78 4.92 6.31 -23.44
N VAL A 79 4.93 7.38 -22.63
CA VAL A 79 5.37 7.33 -21.22
C VAL A 79 4.53 6.39 -20.34
N CYS A 80 3.28 6.10 -20.73
CA CYS A 80 2.41 5.13 -20.05
C CYS A 80 2.64 3.67 -20.50
N GLY A 81 3.36 3.46 -21.61
CA GLY A 81 3.66 2.14 -22.17
C GLY A 81 4.84 1.46 -21.46
N THR A 82 5.35 0.37 -22.02
CA THR A 82 6.48 -0.39 -21.46
C THR A 82 7.81 -0.17 -22.19
N THR A 83 7.78 0.57 -23.30
CA THR A 83 8.95 0.82 -24.14
C THR A 83 9.77 1.97 -23.58
N ALA A 84 11.03 1.69 -23.20
CA ALA A 84 11.96 2.71 -22.77
C ALA A 84 12.37 3.65 -23.91
N ALA A 85 12.60 4.92 -23.61
CA ALA A 85 13.21 5.89 -24.53
C ALA A 85 14.67 6.06 -24.15
N ASN A 86 15.61 5.74 -25.06
CA ASN A 86 17.05 5.89 -24.84
C ASN A 86 17.55 5.32 -23.50
N GLY A 87 17.03 4.16 -23.08
CA GLY A 87 17.38 3.49 -21.81
C GLY A 87 16.65 4.00 -20.57
N VAL A 88 15.84 5.06 -20.71
CA VAL A 88 15.02 5.61 -19.63
C VAL A 88 13.68 4.89 -19.57
N LYS A 89 13.31 4.40 -18.39
CA LYS A 89 12.07 3.67 -18.14
C LYS A 89 10.84 4.59 -18.26
N THR A 90 9.70 3.98 -18.50
CA THR A 90 8.38 4.64 -18.48
C THR A 90 7.82 4.70 -17.06
N ILE A 91 6.69 5.38 -16.87
CA ILE A 91 5.97 5.39 -15.57
C ILE A 91 5.05 4.18 -15.38
N ASN A 92 5.03 3.24 -16.33
CA ASN A 92 4.18 2.06 -16.25
C ASN A 92 4.43 1.24 -14.97
N ALA A 93 5.69 1.10 -14.56
CA ALA A 93 6.05 0.35 -13.36
C ALA A 93 5.46 0.94 -12.06
N SER A 94 5.45 2.27 -11.93
CA SER A 94 4.87 2.95 -10.76
C SER A 94 3.35 2.83 -10.74
N VAL A 95 2.68 2.95 -11.89
CA VAL A 95 1.22 2.76 -12.00
C VAL A 95 0.83 1.29 -11.74
N VAL A 96 1.62 0.33 -12.21
CA VAL A 96 1.45 -1.10 -11.93
C VAL A 96 1.68 -1.40 -10.44
N ALA A 97 2.67 -0.77 -9.79
CA ALA A 97 2.89 -0.92 -8.36
C ALA A 97 1.71 -0.38 -7.53
N ALA A 98 1.11 0.73 -7.95
CA ALA A 98 -0.11 1.25 -7.35
C ALA A 98 -1.29 0.26 -7.51
N LYS A 99 -1.47 -0.33 -8.70
CA LYS A 99 -2.50 -1.35 -8.94
C LYS A 99 -2.30 -2.60 -8.08
N GLN A 100 -1.06 -3.08 -7.98
CA GLN A 100 -0.71 -4.23 -7.14
C GLN A 100 -0.97 -3.96 -5.66
N ALA A 101 -0.70 -2.74 -5.18
CA ALA A 101 -1.01 -2.36 -3.80
C ALA A 101 -2.54 -2.34 -3.54
N TYR A 102 -3.33 -1.92 -4.52
CA TYR A 102 -4.79 -1.91 -4.41
C TYR A 102 -5.39 -3.32 -4.35
N ASP A 103 -5.09 -4.21 -5.31
CA ASP A 103 -5.75 -5.52 -5.39
C ASP A 103 -4.84 -6.69 -5.80
N GLY A 104 -3.53 -6.47 -5.91
CA GLY A 104 -2.57 -7.47 -6.35
C GLY A 104 -2.52 -7.67 -7.87
N GLY A 105 -3.34 -6.96 -8.64
CA GLY A 105 -3.33 -7.03 -10.10
C GLY A 105 -2.18 -6.23 -10.73
N THR A 106 -1.79 -6.61 -11.94
CA THR A 106 -0.72 -5.95 -12.71
C THR A 106 -1.22 -5.28 -13.99
N SER A 107 -2.50 -5.44 -14.32
CA SER A 107 -3.10 -4.83 -15.52
C SER A 107 -3.47 -3.37 -15.26
N ILE A 108 -3.04 -2.49 -16.17
CA ILE A 108 -3.39 -1.07 -16.17
C ILE A 108 -4.01 -0.69 -17.51
N THR A 109 -4.90 0.30 -17.50
CA THR A 109 -5.44 0.88 -18.73
C THR A 109 -4.45 1.93 -19.25
N VAL A 110 -3.94 1.74 -20.46
CA VAL A 110 -3.06 2.70 -21.13
C VAL A 110 -3.81 3.39 -22.26
N ASN A 111 -3.83 4.73 -22.27
CA ASN A 111 -4.47 5.54 -23.31
C ASN A 111 -5.92 5.10 -23.57
N GLY A 112 -6.72 5.03 -22.51
CA GLY A 112 -8.09 4.57 -22.55
C GLY A 112 -8.94 5.17 -21.43
N ALA A 113 -10.21 4.76 -21.38
CA ALA A 113 -11.12 5.18 -20.33
C ALA A 113 -10.82 4.45 -19.02
N GLY A 114 -10.64 5.21 -17.95
CA GLY A 114 -10.48 4.67 -16.61
C GLY A 114 -11.78 4.16 -16.00
N GLY A 115 -11.68 3.67 -14.76
CA GLY A 115 -12.80 3.07 -14.06
C GLY A 115 -12.51 2.89 -12.58
N ALA A 116 -13.55 2.63 -11.78
CA ALA A 116 -13.47 2.64 -10.32
C ALA A 116 -12.43 1.67 -9.71
N THR A 117 -12.05 0.62 -10.44
CA THR A 117 -11.05 -0.38 -10.01
C THR A 117 -9.84 -0.44 -10.92
N ALA A 118 -9.79 0.40 -11.96
CA ALA A 118 -8.70 0.43 -12.92
C ALA A 118 -7.64 1.44 -12.48
N ALA A 119 -6.37 1.05 -12.54
CA ALA A 119 -5.30 2.03 -12.61
C ALA A 119 -5.13 2.41 -14.07
N THR A 120 -5.15 3.71 -14.35
CA THR A 120 -5.20 4.25 -15.71
C THR A 120 -4.05 5.21 -15.91
N CYS A 121 -3.44 5.18 -17.08
CA CYS A 121 -2.42 6.13 -17.47
C CYS A 121 -2.67 6.56 -18.92
N ASN A 122 -2.89 7.85 -19.13
CA ASN A 122 -3.07 8.43 -20.45
C ASN A 122 -1.96 9.44 -20.72
N ALA A 123 -1.45 9.44 -21.95
CA ALA A 123 -0.39 10.32 -22.37
C ALA A 123 -0.56 10.77 -23.82
N THR A 124 -0.27 12.05 -24.05
CA THR A 124 -0.06 12.65 -25.37
C THR A 124 1.40 13.10 -25.47
N ALA A 125 1.79 13.74 -26.57
CA ALA A 125 3.11 14.37 -26.66
C ALA A 125 3.29 15.50 -25.64
N ALA A 126 2.20 16.21 -25.30
CA ALA A 126 2.22 17.44 -24.51
C ALA A 126 2.03 17.22 -23.00
N GLY A 127 1.50 16.08 -22.58
CA GLY A 127 1.23 15.82 -21.16
C GLY A 127 0.78 14.40 -20.90
N TRP A 128 0.72 14.05 -19.62
CA TRP A 128 0.25 12.76 -19.13
C TRP A 128 -0.47 12.91 -17.80
N ALA A 129 -1.36 11.97 -17.51
CA ALA A 129 -1.95 11.76 -16.20
C ALA A 129 -2.01 10.26 -15.88
N ALA A 130 -1.93 9.93 -14.60
CA ALA A 130 -2.15 8.59 -14.10
C ALA A 130 -3.00 8.61 -12.83
N GLU A 131 -3.93 7.67 -12.75
CA GLU A 131 -4.80 7.48 -11.59
C GLU A 131 -4.77 6.02 -11.11
N ALA A 132 -5.01 5.82 -9.83
CA ALA A 132 -5.18 4.49 -9.24
C ALA A 132 -6.22 4.51 -8.11
N PRO A 133 -7.02 3.45 -7.95
CA PRO A 133 -7.99 3.33 -6.88
C PRO A 133 -7.31 3.20 -5.51
N LEU A 134 -7.89 3.80 -4.49
CA LEU A 134 -7.46 3.67 -3.10
C LEU A 134 -8.12 2.44 -2.44
N LYS A 135 -7.40 1.82 -1.50
CA LYS A 135 -7.82 0.62 -0.76
C LYS A 135 -8.91 0.94 0.25
N THR A 136 -8.87 2.13 0.86
CA THR A 136 -9.92 2.55 1.79
C THR A 136 -11.24 2.69 1.05
N SER A 137 -12.26 1.94 1.50
CA SER A 137 -13.60 1.99 0.90
C SER A 137 -14.14 3.43 0.89
N GLY A 138 -14.61 3.87 -0.27
CA GLY A 138 -15.14 5.23 -0.47
C GLY A 138 -14.08 6.33 -0.62
N ALA A 139 -12.78 6.01 -0.56
CA ALA A 139 -11.73 7.01 -0.75
C ALA A 139 -11.52 7.43 -2.22
N GLY A 140 -12.08 6.68 -3.17
CA GLY A 140 -12.02 7.01 -4.60
C GLY A 140 -10.69 6.67 -5.26
N LEU A 141 -10.33 7.42 -6.29
CA LEU A 141 -9.07 7.30 -7.04
C LEU A 141 -8.15 8.46 -6.68
N PHE A 142 -6.85 8.17 -6.64
CA PHE A 142 -5.80 9.18 -6.55
C PHE A 142 -5.22 9.40 -7.94
N CYS A 143 -5.18 10.65 -8.39
CA CYS A 143 -4.68 11.06 -9.70
C CYS A 143 -3.47 11.98 -9.55
N VAL A 144 -2.48 11.81 -10.43
CA VAL A 144 -1.33 12.69 -10.61
C VAL A 144 -1.16 13.03 -12.09
N ASP A 145 -0.72 14.25 -12.39
CA ASP A 145 -0.43 14.65 -13.77
C ASP A 145 0.89 15.41 -13.93
N SER A 146 1.22 15.64 -15.21
CA SER A 146 2.36 16.41 -15.72
C SER A 146 2.38 17.88 -15.31
N THR A 147 1.23 18.46 -14.91
CA THR A 147 1.16 19.87 -14.47
C THR A 147 1.50 20.02 -12.99
N GLY A 148 1.70 18.90 -12.28
CA GLY A 148 1.99 18.86 -10.85
C GLY A 148 0.75 18.74 -9.97
N VAL A 149 -0.45 18.64 -10.56
CA VAL A 149 -1.70 18.51 -9.79
C VAL A 149 -1.83 17.09 -9.25
N THR A 150 -2.23 16.98 -7.98
CA THR A 150 -2.72 15.76 -7.36
C THR A 150 -4.20 15.92 -7.02
N ALA A 151 -5.05 14.97 -7.40
CA ALA A 151 -6.46 14.98 -7.05
C ALA A 151 -6.87 13.65 -6.39
N THR A 152 -7.90 13.69 -5.55
CA THR A 152 -8.59 12.47 -5.09
C THR A 152 -10.06 12.61 -5.45
N THR A 153 -10.57 11.72 -6.30
CA THR A 153 -11.91 11.84 -6.90
C THR A 153 -12.71 10.56 -6.68
N SER A 154 -14.03 10.68 -6.54
CA SER A 154 -14.90 9.52 -6.34
C SER A 154 -15.08 8.66 -7.60
N ALA A 155 -14.68 9.17 -8.76
CA ALA A 155 -14.75 8.52 -10.06
C ALA A 155 -13.51 8.86 -10.90
N SER A 156 -13.26 8.05 -11.93
CA SER A 156 -12.18 8.28 -12.88
C SER A 156 -12.32 9.65 -13.55
N THR A 157 -11.21 10.37 -13.63
CA THR A 157 -11.11 11.66 -14.35
C THR A 157 -10.53 11.47 -15.75
N LEU A 158 -9.90 10.32 -15.99
CA LEU A 158 -9.33 9.91 -17.26
C LEU A 158 -10.37 9.15 -18.11
N ALA A 159 -11.42 9.85 -18.57
CA ALA A 159 -12.54 9.23 -19.29
C ALA A 159 -12.22 8.81 -20.74
N SER A 160 -11.13 9.32 -21.31
CA SER A 160 -10.69 9.10 -22.68
C SER A 160 -9.17 9.21 -22.79
N SER A 161 -8.60 8.68 -23.89
CA SER A 161 -7.16 8.73 -24.15
C SER A 161 -6.56 10.14 -24.28
N ALA A 162 -7.39 11.17 -24.43
CA ALA A 162 -6.96 12.57 -24.49
C ALA A 162 -6.90 13.24 -23.10
N ASP A 163 -7.48 12.62 -22.07
CA ASP A 163 -7.52 13.17 -20.73
C ASP A 163 -6.16 12.96 -20.05
N VAL A 164 -5.38 14.04 -20.00
CA VAL A 164 -3.99 14.05 -19.47
C VAL A 164 -3.84 15.02 -18.29
N THR A 165 -4.94 15.35 -17.63
CA THR A 165 -4.99 16.24 -16.47
C THR A 165 -5.93 15.68 -15.41
N CYS A 166 -5.55 15.82 -14.14
CA CYS A 166 -6.41 15.48 -13.01
C CYS A 166 -7.35 16.66 -12.71
N ASN A 167 -8.65 16.50 -12.94
CA ASN A 167 -9.67 17.53 -12.75
C ASN A 167 -10.76 17.16 -11.73
#